data_AF-A0A1G7MQ97-F1
#
_entry.id   AF-A0A1G7MQ97-F1
#
_cell.length_a   1.000
_cell.length_b   1.000
_cell.length_c   1.000
_cell.angle_alpha   90.00
_cell.angle_beta   90.00
_cell.angle_gamma   90.00
#
_symmetry.space_group_name_H-M   'P 1'
#
loop_
_entity.id
_entity.type
_entity.pdbx_description
1 polymer ?
#
loop_
_entity_poly.entity_id
_entity_poly.type
_entity_poly.pdbx_seq_one_letter_code
_entity_poly.pdbx_strand_id
1 'polypeptide(L)'
;MPYTTAGLPNSGQTQYFIFEYDDSLSSARGVDLATEMMKTSDADLSLLAAWFSGRQLDMSPPIHVSINAVALDAMGNPIGDIGSDWMGGFLVPLQLTITFGELAMMSGTPIMFARYLLISSVSEMYMRAFGTYGSTTPWFALTNAGNKGDALSRFLGEQFMLREYPGISALPSLTMGVLTCTNFWLNSARNNFLEENDEDVNPMHPGVAGATLFLMYLHDQLGYSIEDIVNAGAGHLSNVYENLSHDSWTNAWPKFSALVNGHYPTTPGTSGDSSPYFPPLDTVFPVPDLAFFSAPSVATWLATSPVPVVIAVDHPAIFPLPLVITSSDATIIPGFVLTIGTGMTSGSAPLVVLPQAANFMTKKVTLTVSYAGRTLTRDVTVLELGATTFGPLDIEVDPSGSLCSPMLIANTGQTFVITNLNVFPDQRGLKFAWSVTGATPAATNTETLTIAALPPVGTSVTIKVTVTNPQGLSAAGTYKFQTVSQPTGIKAIENELRCRLSNFRNGNLSIPPWIPIERGGEIQERLEGLERQVQAASKSIVVISRLIKQMQTLNAEHIDRGPQVSGKQLPE
;
A
#
# COMPACT_ATOMS: atom_id res chain seq x y z
N MET A 1 29.88 -17.88 -36.12
CA MET A 1 29.26 -19.15 -35.73
C MET A 1 28.02 -19.31 -36.61
N PRO A 2 27.65 -20.51 -37.07
CA PRO A 2 26.50 -20.66 -37.97
C PRO A 2 25.19 -20.57 -37.18
N TYR A 3 24.38 -19.54 -37.46
CA TYR A 3 23.01 -19.48 -36.98
C TYR A 3 22.15 -20.53 -37.70
N THR A 4 21.18 -21.09 -36.99
CA THR A 4 20.28 -22.10 -37.52
C THR A 4 18.83 -21.87 -37.07
N THR A 5 17.89 -22.37 -37.88
CA THR A 5 16.45 -22.42 -37.57
C THR A 5 15.96 -23.85 -37.36
N ALA A 6 16.89 -24.81 -37.26
CA ALA A 6 16.57 -26.22 -37.10
C ALA A 6 15.70 -26.44 -35.85
N GLY A 7 14.62 -27.21 -35.99
CA GLY A 7 13.70 -27.50 -34.88
C GLY A 7 12.73 -26.38 -34.52
N LEU A 8 12.87 -25.16 -35.09
CA LEU A 8 11.91 -24.08 -34.86
C LEU A 8 10.63 -24.28 -35.69
N PRO A 9 9.45 -23.96 -35.14
CA PRO A 9 8.21 -23.90 -35.90
C PRO A 9 8.32 -22.93 -37.08
N ASN A 10 7.67 -23.24 -38.21
CA ASN A 10 7.63 -22.35 -39.40
C ASN A 10 9.02 -21.81 -39.82
N SER A 11 10.08 -22.61 -39.64
CA SER A 11 11.47 -22.22 -39.91
C SER A 11 11.89 -20.93 -39.20
N GLY A 12 11.39 -20.69 -37.99
CA GLY A 12 11.69 -19.51 -37.16
C GLY A 12 10.82 -18.28 -37.44
N GLN A 13 9.86 -18.35 -38.36
CA GLN A 13 9.10 -17.17 -38.79
C GLN A 13 7.79 -16.97 -38.01
N THR A 14 7.57 -15.76 -37.50
CA THR A 14 6.28 -15.26 -36.99
C THR A 14 5.71 -14.22 -37.98
N GLN A 15 4.67 -13.47 -37.59
CA GLN A 15 4.15 -12.40 -38.44
C GLN A 15 5.17 -11.26 -38.63
N TYR A 16 5.90 -10.92 -37.57
CA TYR A 16 6.78 -9.75 -37.54
C TYR A 16 8.25 -10.07 -37.28
N PHE A 17 8.60 -11.33 -37.01
CA PHE A 17 9.96 -11.73 -36.64
C PHE A 17 10.45 -12.94 -37.41
N ILE A 18 11.77 -13.04 -37.55
CA ILE A 18 12.48 -14.25 -37.97
C ILE A 18 13.49 -14.59 -36.89
N PHE A 19 13.29 -15.71 -36.22
CA PHE A 19 14.18 -16.20 -35.17
C PHE A 19 15.20 -17.21 -35.71
N GLU A 20 16.44 -17.05 -35.26
CA GLU A 20 17.52 -18.01 -35.40
C GLU A 20 18.33 -18.06 -34.11
N TYR A 21 19.10 -19.13 -33.91
CA TYR A 21 19.95 -19.28 -32.74
C TYR A 21 21.30 -19.90 -33.12
N ASP A 22 22.32 -19.63 -32.30
CA ASP A 22 23.66 -20.20 -32.45
C ASP A 22 23.61 -21.72 -32.19
N ASP A 23 24.03 -22.53 -33.16
CA ASP A 23 23.95 -23.99 -33.09
C ASP A 23 24.87 -24.63 -32.04
N SER A 24 25.77 -23.85 -31.43
CA SER A 24 26.59 -24.26 -30.29
C SER A 24 25.85 -24.23 -28.95
N LEU A 25 24.69 -23.57 -28.88
CA LEU A 25 23.84 -23.56 -27.69
C LEU A 25 23.22 -24.93 -27.45
N SER A 26 22.98 -25.26 -26.18
CA SER A 26 22.17 -26.43 -25.82
C SER A 26 20.76 -26.31 -26.40
N SER A 27 20.10 -27.44 -26.66
CA SER A 27 18.72 -27.43 -27.17
C SER A 27 17.77 -26.59 -26.30
N ALA A 28 17.95 -26.62 -24.98
CA ALA A 28 17.16 -25.85 -24.03
C ALA A 28 17.39 -24.33 -24.16
N ARG A 29 18.59 -23.90 -24.57
CA ARG A 29 18.93 -22.48 -24.71
C ARG A 29 18.70 -21.93 -26.10
N GLY A 30 18.94 -22.73 -27.13
CA GLY A 30 18.71 -22.34 -28.53
C GLY A 30 17.25 -22.56 -28.92
N VAL A 31 16.89 -23.81 -29.18
CA VAL A 31 15.58 -24.21 -29.73
C VAL A 31 14.43 -23.82 -28.79
N ASP A 32 14.49 -24.23 -27.52
CA ASP A 32 13.36 -24.03 -26.61
C ASP A 32 13.13 -22.54 -26.33
N LEU A 33 14.19 -21.77 -26.09
CA LEU A 33 14.08 -20.33 -25.86
C LEU A 33 13.53 -19.58 -27.09
N ALA A 34 14.07 -19.83 -28.28
CA ALA A 34 13.56 -19.23 -29.51
C ALA A 34 12.09 -19.60 -29.73
N THR A 35 11.73 -20.86 -29.51
CA THR A 35 10.35 -21.34 -29.62
C THR A 35 9.42 -20.65 -28.62
N GLU A 36 9.85 -20.42 -27.37
CA GLU A 36 9.05 -19.68 -26.38
C GLU A 36 8.93 -18.20 -26.75
N MET A 37 9.99 -17.55 -27.23
CA MET A 37 9.93 -16.15 -27.69
C MET A 37 8.97 -15.98 -28.87
N MET A 38 8.99 -16.90 -29.84
CA MET A 38 8.10 -16.89 -30.99
C MET A 38 6.61 -16.92 -30.61
N LYS A 39 6.24 -17.47 -29.45
CA LYS A 39 4.85 -17.53 -29.00
C LYS A 39 4.30 -16.17 -28.57
N THR A 40 5.15 -15.26 -28.09
CA THR A 40 4.73 -13.99 -27.50
C THR A 40 5.20 -12.76 -28.27
N SER A 41 6.23 -12.88 -29.11
CA SER A 41 6.90 -11.74 -29.75
C SER A 41 5.97 -10.82 -30.54
N ASP A 42 4.99 -11.37 -31.26
CA ASP A 42 4.03 -10.55 -32.04
C ASP A 42 3.08 -9.75 -31.12
N ALA A 43 2.70 -10.32 -29.96
CA ALA A 43 1.91 -9.62 -28.95
C ALA A 43 2.74 -8.58 -28.19
N ASP A 44 3.99 -8.93 -27.87
CA ASP A 44 4.99 -8.04 -27.26
C ASP A 44 5.24 -6.80 -28.13
N LEU A 45 5.37 -6.99 -29.46
CA LEU A 45 5.47 -5.90 -30.42
C LEU A 45 4.19 -5.05 -30.48
N SER A 46 3.02 -5.68 -30.43
CA SER A 46 1.73 -4.97 -30.44
C SER A 46 1.58 -4.09 -29.19
N LEU A 47 2.07 -4.56 -28.03
CA LEU A 47 2.15 -3.77 -26.81
C LEU A 47 3.08 -2.57 -26.97
N LEU A 48 4.29 -2.78 -27.50
CA LEU A 48 5.22 -1.67 -27.77
C LEU A 48 4.60 -0.63 -28.72
N ALA A 49 3.99 -1.09 -29.81
CA ALA A 49 3.32 -0.20 -30.75
C ALA A 49 2.26 0.66 -30.04
N ALA A 50 1.51 0.10 -29.07
CA ALA A 50 0.53 0.86 -28.28
C ALA A 50 1.20 1.92 -27.40
N TRP A 51 2.30 1.60 -26.69
CA TRP A 51 3.07 2.58 -25.92
C TRP A 51 3.64 3.72 -26.76
N PHE A 52 3.93 3.45 -28.04
CA PHE A 52 4.31 4.45 -29.03
C PHE A 52 3.12 5.05 -29.78
N SER A 53 1.91 4.98 -29.21
CA SER A 53 0.66 5.53 -29.75
C SER A 53 0.33 5.08 -31.19
N GLY A 54 0.61 3.83 -31.49
CA GLY A 54 0.36 3.20 -32.79
C GLY A 54 1.33 3.61 -33.89
N ARG A 55 2.41 4.34 -33.57
CA ARG A 55 3.48 4.64 -34.53
C ARG A 55 4.02 3.33 -35.11
N GLN A 56 4.51 3.42 -36.34
CA GLN A 56 5.14 2.30 -37.04
C GLN A 56 6.65 2.44 -36.95
N LEU A 57 7.36 1.31 -37.10
CA LEU A 57 8.79 1.32 -37.32
C LEU A 57 9.11 2.07 -38.62
N ASP A 58 10.29 2.68 -38.70
CA ASP A 58 10.78 3.37 -39.91
C ASP A 58 11.21 2.40 -41.01
N MET A 59 11.24 1.10 -40.70
CA MET A 59 11.52 0.00 -41.61
C MET A 59 10.44 -1.07 -41.49
N SER A 60 10.11 -1.70 -42.62
CA SER A 60 9.13 -2.79 -42.62
C SER A 60 9.70 -4.06 -41.98
N PRO A 61 8.92 -4.76 -41.14
CA PRO A 61 9.24 -6.12 -40.69
C PRO A 61 9.49 -7.08 -41.88
N PRO A 62 10.18 -8.21 -41.66
CA PRO A 62 10.47 -8.81 -40.35
C PRO A 62 11.69 -8.20 -39.63
N ILE A 63 11.68 -8.30 -38.29
CA ILE A 63 12.86 -8.11 -37.44
C ILE A 63 13.55 -9.47 -37.30
N HIS A 64 14.80 -9.57 -37.73
CA HIS A 64 15.61 -10.77 -37.58
C HIS A 64 16.18 -10.83 -36.17
N VAL A 65 15.90 -11.88 -35.41
CA VAL A 65 16.33 -12.06 -34.02
C VAL A 65 17.28 -13.25 -33.93
N SER A 66 18.53 -12.98 -33.58
CA SER A 66 19.56 -14.01 -33.41
C SER A 66 19.88 -14.21 -31.93
N ILE A 67 19.65 -15.41 -31.40
CA ILE A 67 20.03 -15.79 -30.03
C ILE A 67 21.45 -16.32 -30.05
N ASN A 68 22.37 -15.58 -29.45
CA ASN A 68 23.80 -15.80 -29.59
C ASN A 68 24.45 -16.41 -28.33
N ALA A 69 25.48 -17.21 -28.57
CA ALA A 69 26.38 -17.66 -27.52
C ALA A 69 27.28 -16.50 -27.07
N VAL A 70 27.76 -16.58 -25.83
CA VAL A 70 28.80 -15.69 -25.30
C VAL A 70 30.05 -16.50 -25.03
N ALA A 71 31.19 -16.02 -25.51
CA ALA A 71 32.47 -16.67 -25.26
C ALA A 71 32.81 -16.57 -23.77
N LEU A 72 33.34 -17.67 -23.20
CA LEU A 72 33.73 -17.76 -21.80
C LEU A 72 35.24 -17.96 -21.65
N ASP A 73 35.83 -17.40 -20.60
CA ASP A 73 37.19 -17.73 -20.16
C ASP A 73 37.25 -19.10 -19.46
N ALA A 74 38.45 -19.52 -19.05
CA ALA A 74 38.67 -20.79 -18.36
C ALA A 74 37.98 -20.88 -16.99
N MET A 75 37.54 -19.76 -16.43
CA MET A 75 36.84 -19.67 -15.15
C MET A 75 35.31 -19.60 -15.34
N GLY A 76 34.83 -19.60 -16.59
CA GLY A 76 33.41 -19.49 -16.93
C GLY A 76 32.89 -18.05 -16.94
N ASN A 77 33.76 -17.03 -16.93
CA ASN A 77 33.36 -15.64 -17.05
C ASN A 77 33.21 -15.26 -18.53
N PRO A 78 32.21 -14.43 -18.88
CA PRO A 78 32.06 -13.92 -20.23
C PRO A 78 33.26 -13.05 -20.61
N ILE A 79 33.77 -13.26 -21.83
CA ILE A 79 34.82 -12.43 -22.45
C ILE A 79 34.28 -11.62 -23.64
N GLY A 80 32.98 -11.71 -23.90
CA GLY A 80 32.26 -10.89 -24.88
C GLY A 80 31.10 -10.15 -24.22
N ASP A 81 30.47 -9.26 -24.99
CA ASP A 81 29.36 -8.44 -24.51
C ASP A 81 28.12 -9.29 -24.21
N ILE A 82 27.43 -8.93 -23.13
CA ILE A 82 26.16 -9.52 -22.71
C ILE A 82 25.09 -8.45 -22.83
N GLY A 83 23.95 -8.83 -23.39
CA GLY A 83 22.80 -7.94 -23.54
C GLY A 83 22.19 -8.11 -24.91
N SER A 84 21.70 -7.01 -25.46
CA SER A 84 21.21 -6.97 -26.83
C SER A 84 21.84 -5.82 -27.59
N ASP A 85 21.99 -6.02 -28.89
CA ASP A 85 22.42 -5.02 -29.85
C ASP A 85 21.53 -5.14 -31.08
N TRP A 86 21.28 -4.03 -31.76
CA TRP A 86 20.45 -4.02 -32.94
C TRP A 86 21.02 -3.13 -34.04
N MET A 87 20.73 -3.52 -35.27
CA MET A 87 21.12 -2.78 -36.45
C MET A 87 20.00 -2.80 -37.49
N GLY A 88 20.10 -1.88 -38.44
CA GLY A 88 19.17 -1.77 -39.55
C GLY A 88 19.11 -0.33 -40.02
N GLY A 89 18.91 -0.13 -41.32
CA GLY A 89 18.88 1.19 -41.92
C GLY A 89 19.15 1.12 -43.41
N PHE A 90 18.46 1.93 -44.19
CA PHE A 90 18.53 1.92 -45.66
C PHE A 90 18.29 0.51 -46.25
N LEU A 91 19.35 -0.15 -46.72
CA LEU A 91 19.31 -1.47 -47.35
C LEU A 91 19.66 -2.61 -46.37
N VAL A 92 20.02 -2.28 -45.13
CA VAL A 92 20.31 -3.26 -44.06
C VAL A 92 19.00 -3.58 -43.35
N PRO A 93 18.51 -4.84 -43.38
CA PRO A 93 17.29 -5.24 -42.65
C PRO A 93 17.41 -5.00 -41.15
N LEU A 94 16.27 -4.91 -40.46
CA LEU A 94 16.26 -4.88 -38.98
C LEU A 94 16.78 -6.21 -38.44
N GLN A 95 17.84 -6.14 -37.64
CA GLN A 95 18.48 -7.27 -36.98
C GLN A 95 18.67 -6.95 -35.51
N LEU A 96 18.37 -7.90 -34.64
CA LEU A 96 18.53 -7.87 -33.21
C LEU A 96 19.34 -9.10 -32.79
N THR A 97 20.45 -8.89 -32.11
CA THR A 97 21.22 -9.97 -31.50
C THR A 97 21.00 -9.94 -30.00
N ILE A 98 20.65 -11.08 -29.41
CA ILE A 98 20.52 -11.26 -27.96
C ILE A 98 21.64 -12.19 -27.51
N THR A 99 22.57 -11.68 -26.70
CA THR A 99 23.79 -12.39 -26.30
C THR A 99 23.80 -12.60 -24.78
N PHE A 100 23.60 -13.85 -24.36
CA PHE A 100 23.86 -14.28 -22.97
C PHE A 100 24.18 -15.77 -22.85
N GLY A 101 24.16 -16.52 -23.97
CA GLY A 101 24.56 -17.92 -24.05
C GLY A 101 23.99 -18.81 -22.93
N GLU A 102 24.86 -19.65 -22.37
CA GLU A 102 24.52 -20.63 -21.33
C GLU A 102 24.64 -20.09 -19.90
N LEU A 103 24.68 -18.77 -19.75
CA LEU A 103 24.88 -18.17 -18.44
C LEU A 103 23.71 -18.46 -17.50
N ALA A 104 24.06 -18.73 -16.24
CA ALA A 104 23.10 -19.03 -15.19
C ALA A 104 22.36 -17.76 -14.73
N MET A 105 21.06 -17.91 -14.48
CA MET A 105 20.23 -16.85 -13.92
C MET A 105 20.39 -16.81 -12.40
N MET A 106 20.57 -15.61 -11.83
CA MET A 106 20.46 -15.35 -10.39
C MET A 106 19.01 -15.08 -9.99
N SER A 107 18.28 -14.34 -10.82
CA SER A 107 16.86 -14.03 -10.65
C SER A 107 16.12 -14.14 -11.99
N GLY A 108 14.83 -14.48 -11.93
CA GLY A 108 14.01 -14.66 -13.12
C GLY A 108 14.36 -15.93 -13.92
N THR A 109 13.98 -15.94 -15.20
CA THR A 109 14.19 -17.06 -16.12
C THR A 109 14.89 -16.58 -17.41
N PRO A 110 15.50 -17.48 -18.19
CA PRO A 110 16.07 -17.13 -19.50
C PRO A 110 15.08 -16.43 -20.43
N ILE A 111 13.82 -16.89 -20.46
CA ILE A 111 12.78 -16.29 -21.31
C ILE A 111 12.38 -14.88 -20.82
N MET A 112 12.32 -14.67 -19.49
CA MET A 112 12.11 -13.33 -18.93
C MET A 112 13.21 -12.37 -19.37
N PHE A 113 14.47 -12.82 -19.30
CA PHE A 113 15.61 -11.99 -19.69
C PHE A 113 15.63 -11.69 -21.20
N ALA A 114 15.40 -12.71 -22.03
CA ALA A 114 15.36 -12.53 -23.49
C ALA A 114 14.21 -11.61 -23.94
N ARG A 115 13.01 -11.73 -23.32
CA ARG A 115 11.90 -10.80 -23.60
C ARG A 115 12.21 -9.38 -23.12
N TYR A 116 12.84 -9.20 -21.95
CA TYR A 116 13.31 -7.88 -21.50
C TYR A 116 14.25 -7.24 -22.54
N LEU A 117 15.27 -7.97 -23.01
CA LEU A 117 16.23 -7.47 -24.01
C LEU A 117 15.58 -7.17 -25.37
N LEU A 118 14.65 -8.04 -25.82
CA LEU A 118 13.85 -7.79 -27.03
C LEU A 118 13.09 -6.47 -26.93
N ILE A 119 12.38 -6.26 -25.82
CA ILE A 119 11.57 -5.06 -25.61
C ILE A 119 12.44 -3.81 -25.55
N SER A 120 13.55 -3.84 -24.83
CA SER A 120 14.47 -2.70 -24.73
C SER A 120 14.98 -2.31 -26.12
N SER A 121 15.54 -3.26 -26.90
CA SER A 121 16.11 -2.92 -28.21
C SER A 121 15.05 -2.55 -29.26
N VAL A 122 13.89 -3.19 -29.29
CA VAL A 122 12.82 -2.82 -30.23
C VAL A 122 12.23 -1.44 -29.88
N SER A 123 12.24 -1.05 -28.60
CA SER A 123 11.86 0.31 -28.19
C SER A 123 12.73 1.36 -28.84
N GLU A 124 14.04 1.12 -28.97
CA GLU A 124 14.96 2.06 -29.63
C GLU A 124 14.69 2.17 -31.14
N MET A 125 14.28 1.09 -31.79
CA MET A 125 13.84 1.14 -33.19
C MET A 125 12.61 2.05 -33.35
N TYR A 126 11.66 1.99 -32.41
CA TYR A 126 10.51 2.91 -32.37
C TYR A 126 10.92 4.35 -32.06
N MET A 127 11.88 4.57 -31.16
CA MET A 127 12.41 5.90 -30.85
C MET A 127 13.04 6.54 -32.09
N ARG A 128 13.82 5.78 -32.87
CA ARG A 128 14.37 6.25 -34.15
C ARG A 128 13.26 6.63 -35.14
N ALA A 129 12.15 5.90 -35.14
CA ALA A 129 11.02 6.15 -36.02
C ALA A 129 10.21 7.43 -35.71
N PHE A 130 10.57 8.20 -34.67
CA PHE A 130 10.00 9.54 -34.44
C PHE A 130 10.39 10.56 -35.52
N GLY A 131 11.50 10.30 -36.22
CA GLY A 131 12.00 11.15 -37.29
C GLY A 131 12.25 10.35 -38.56
N THR A 132 12.90 11.02 -39.52
CA THR A 132 13.45 10.31 -40.69
C THR A 132 14.79 9.69 -40.28
N TYR A 133 15.15 8.52 -40.82
CA TYR A 133 16.47 7.93 -40.59
C TYR A 133 17.58 8.97 -40.85
N GLY A 134 18.55 9.07 -39.93
CA GLY A 134 19.61 10.07 -40.01
C GLY A 134 19.17 11.49 -39.62
N SER A 135 18.07 11.61 -38.86
CA SER A 135 17.71 12.84 -38.16
C SER A 135 17.69 12.60 -36.65
N THR A 136 18.05 13.63 -35.89
CA THR A 136 17.87 13.63 -34.44
C THR A 136 16.38 13.66 -34.13
N THR A 137 15.94 12.71 -33.30
CA THR A 137 14.60 12.62 -32.76
C THR A 137 14.61 12.99 -31.27
N PRO A 138 13.45 13.08 -30.62
CA PRO A 138 13.43 13.41 -29.19
C PRO A 138 14.13 12.36 -28.30
N TRP A 139 14.14 11.09 -28.72
CA TRP A 139 14.65 9.96 -27.94
C TRP A 139 15.86 9.26 -28.55
N PHE A 140 16.22 9.62 -29.78
CA PHE A 140 17.23 8.92 -30.55
C PHE A 140 18.05 9.94 -31.35
N ALA A 141 19.37 9.90 -31.20
CA ALA A 141 20.28 10.72 -31.99
C ALA A 141 20.54 10.09 -33.37
N LEU A 142 21.46 10.65 -34.16
CA LEU A 142 21.65 10.25 -35.56
C LEU A 142 21.95 8.76 -35.75
N THR A 143 22.70 8.15 -34.82
CA THR A 143 23.14 6.76 -34.91
C THR A 143 22.95 5.96 -33.63
N ASN A 144 22.54 6.58 -32.53
CA ASN A 144 22.47 5.94 -31.21
C ASN A 144 21.32 6.53 -30.37
N ALA A 145 20.74 5.71 -29.50
CA ALA A 145 19.78 6.09 -28.48
C ALA A 145 20.38 7.09 -27.48
N GLY A 146 21.68 6.95 -27.18
CA GLY A 146 22.37 7.78 -26.20
C GLY A 146 21.76 7.66 -24.80
N ASN A 147 22.12 8.57 -23.90
CA ASN A 147 21.70 8.48 -22.50
C ASN A 147 20.18 8.43 -22.28
N LYS A 148 19.41 9.21 -23.04
CA LYS A 148 17.94 9.31 -22.91
C LYS A 148 17.22 8.13 -23.55
N GLY A 149 17.67 7.71 -24.74
CA GLY A 149 17.06 6.59 -25.43
C GLY A 149 17.31 5.28 -24.68
N ASP A 150 18.54 5.08 -24.17
CA ASP A 150 18.89 3.93 -23.32
C ASP A 150 18.06 3.91 -22.03
N ALA A 151 17.84 5.08 -21.42
CA ALA A 151 17.01 5.19 -20.24
C ALA A 151 15.54 4.86 -20.53
N LEU A 152 15.02 5.33 -21.68
CA LEU A 152 13.65 5.02 -22.08
C LEU A 152 13.50 3.52 -22.43
N SER A 153 14.49 2.91 -23.08
CA SER A 153 14.42 1.49 -23.44
C SER A 153 14.44 0.60 -22.20
N ARG A 154 15.27 0.94 -21.20
CA ARG A 154 15.27 0.31 -19.88
C ARG A 154 13.97 0.51 -19.12
N PHE A 155 13.45 1.74 -19.09
CA PHE A 155 12.17 2.05 -18.47
C PHE A 155 11.06 1.17 -19.05
N LEU A 156 10.94 1.11 -20.39
CA LEU A 156 9.93 0.30 -21.08
C LEU A 156 10.16 -1.21 -20.85
N GLY A 157 11.42 -1.66 -20.82
CA GLY A 157 11.77 -3.03 -20.47
C GLY A 157 11.30 -3.42 -19.07
N GLU A 158 11.49 -2.57 -18.07
CA GLU A 158 11.00 -2.83 -16.71
C GLU A 158 9.48 -2.79 -16.62
N GLN A 159 8.83 -1.78 -17.21
CA GLN A 159 7.37 -1.68 -17.22
C GLN A 159 6.73 -2.90 -17.90
N PHE A 160 7.38 -3.44 -18.92
CA PHE A 160 6.99 -4.70 -19.55
C PHE A 160 7.09 -5.87 -18.58
N MET A 161 8.20 -5.97 -17.84
CA MET A 161 8.39 -7.04 -16.86
C MET A 161 7.33 -6.99 -15.74
N LEU A 162 7.01 -5.79 -15.23
CA LEU A 162 5.98 -5.60 -14.21
C LEU A 162 4.58 -5.97 -14.70
N ARG A 163 4.29 -5.70 -15.97
CA ARG A 163 3.01 -6.02 -16.61
C ARG A 163 2.86 -7.52 -16.90
N GLU A 164 3.86 -8.12 -17.53
CA GLU A 164 3.79 -9.50 -18.04
C GLU A 164 4.06 -10.55 -16.96
N TYR A 165 4.75 -10.16 -15.87
CA TYR A 165 5.07 -11.05 -14.75
C TYR A 165 4.58 -10.44 -13.42
N PRO A 166 3.27 -10.51 -13.14
CA PRO A 166 2.71 -9.98 -11.90
C PRO A 166 3.39 -10.57 -10.67
N GLY A 167 3.82 -9.70 -9.74
CA GLY A 167 4.51 -10.11 -8.51
C GLY A 167 6.02 -10.33 -8.67
N ILE A 168 6.60 -9.97 -9.82
CA ILE A 168 8.05 -9.89 -9.96
C ILE A 168 8.62 -8.93 -8.90
N SER A 169 9.60 -9.42 -8.14
CA SER A 169 10.23 -8.66 -7.05
C SER A 169 11.65 -8.21 -7.39
N ALA A 170 12.17 -8.60 -8.55
CA ALA A 170 13.48 -8.22 -9.05
C ALA A 170 13.57 -8.39 -10.58
N LEU A 171 14.29 -7.52 -11.28
CA LEU A 171 14.59 -7.71 -12.70
C LEU A 171 15.35 -9.04 -12.91
N PRO A 172 15.19 -9.71 -14.08
CA PRO A 172 15.95 -10.90 -14.39
C PRO A 172 17.45 -10.54 -14.40
N SER A 173 18.29 -11.38 -13.79
CA SER A 173 19.72 -11.10 -13.67
C SER A 173 20.55 -12.36 -13.77
N LEU A 174 21.79 -12.21 -14.22
CA LEU A 174 22.74 -13.31 -14.34
C LEU A 174 23.53 -13.46 -13.02
N THR A 175 24.07 -14.63 -12.76
CA THR A 175 24.90 -14.90 -11.56
C THR A 175 26.14 -14.00 -11.42
N MET A 176 26.49 -13.30 -12.48
CA MET A 176 27.65 -12.43 -12.61
C MET A 176 27.35 -10.93 -12.54
N GLY A 177 26.08 -10.54 -12.40
CA GLY A 177 25.73 -9.13 -12.27
C GLY A 177 24.23 -8.87 -12.27
N VAL A 178 23.83 -7.82 -11.56
CA VAL A 178 22.45 -7.32 -11.52
C VAL A 178 22.26 -6.33 -12.67
N LEU A 179 21.12 -6.40 -13.39
CA LEU A 179 20.82 -5.51 -14.52
C LEU A 179 20.29 -4.14 -14.11
N THR A 180 19.86 -4.02 -12.86
CA THR A 180 19.45 -2.75 -12.29
C THR A 180 20.60 -1.78 -12.42
N CYS A 181 20.35 -0.64 -13.05
CA CYS A 181 21.34 0.41 -13.25
C CYS A 181 21.20 1.53 -12.22
N THR A 182 20.01 1.75 -11.67
CA THR A 182 19.71 2.89 -10.78
C THR A 182 20.58 2.97 -9.53
N ASN A 183 21.08 1.83 -9.03
CA ASN A 183 22.06 1.78 -7.96
C ASN A 183 23.35 2.56 -8.30
N PHE A 184 23.78 2.61 -9.56
CA PHE A 184 24.98 3.37 -9.96
C PHE A 184 24.81 4.86 -9.71
N TRP A 185 23.63 5.43 -9.99
CA TRP A 185 23.37 6.84 -9.70
C TRP A 185 23.07 7.08 -8.23
N LEU A 186 22.23 6.24 -7.61
CA LEU A 186 21.85 6.35 -6.19
C LEU A 186 23.06 6.34 -5.25
N ASN A 187 24.13 5.63 -5.60
CA ASN A 187 25.34 5.51 -4.80
C ASN A 187 26.52 6.37 -5.33
N SER A 188 26.24 7.35 -6.21
CA SER A 188 27.24 8.30 -6.73
C SER A 188 27.11 9.70 -6.11
N ALA A 189 27.90 10.65 -6.61
CA ALA A 189 27.74 12.08 -6.30
C ALA A 189 26.41 12.69 -6.80
N ARG A 190 25.60 11.94 -7.55
CA ARG A 190 24.28 12.33 -8.09
C ARG A 190 24.33 13.62 -8.91
N ASN A 191 25.17 13.65 -9.93
CA ASN A 191 25.23 14.75 -10.89
C ASN A 191 23.90 14.90 -11.66
N ASN A 192 23.60 16.13 -12.10
CA ASN A 192 22.43 16.42 -12.93
C ASN A 192 22.62 15.90 -14.35
N PHE A 193 21.92 14.80 -14.68
CA PHE A 193 21.93 14.16 -15.99
C PHE A 193 20.79 14.64 -16.91
N LEU A 194 19.84 15.45 -16.42
CA LEU A 194 18.65 15.82 -17.20
C LEU A 194 18.99 16.67 -18.43
N GLU A 195 20.10 17.42 -18.34
CA GLU A 195 20.61 18.28 -19.40
C GLU A 195 21.70 17.59 -20.24
N GLU A 196 22.08 16.35 -19.89
CA GLU A 196 23.02 15.56 -20.69
C GLU A 196 22.29 15.04 -21.94
N ASN A 197 22.92 15.17 -23.10
CA ASN A 197 22.45 14.60 -24.37
C ASN A 197 23.68 14.04 -25.10
N ASP A 198 24.25 13.01 -24.50
CA ASP A 198 25.43 12.32 -25.01
C ASP A 198 25.00 11.10 -25.82
N GLU A 199 25.56 11.01 -27.03
CA GLU A 199 25.22 10.01 -28.04
C GLU A 199 26.00 8.70 -27.85
N ASP A 200 27.05 8.67 -27.01
CA ASP A 200 27.90 7.48 -26.82
C ASP A 200 28.23 7.27 -25.33
N VAL A 201 27.23 6.79 -24.59
CA VAL A 201 27.35 6.53 -23.16
C VAL A 201 27.20 5.04 -22.89
N ASN A 202 28.07 4.52 -22.01
CA ASN A 202 27.93 3.16 -21.53
C ASN A 202 26.55 2.99 -20.84
N PRO A 203 25.75 1.95 -21.16
CA PRO A 203 24.43 1.74 -20.56
C PRO A 203 24.43 1.58 -19.03
N MET A 204 25.59 1.31 -18.42
CA MET A 204 25.81 1.24 -16.96
C MET A 204 26.36 2.54 -16.36
N HIS A 205 26.47 3.60 -17.15
CA HIS A 205 26.91 4.91 -16.70
C HIS A 205 25.89 5.50 -15.69
N PRO A 206 26.35 6.16 -14.62
CA PRO A 206 25.46 6.83 -13.66
C PRO A 206 24.46 7.82 -14.30
N GLY A 207 24.78 8.40 -15.46
CA GLY A 207 23.84 9.25 -16.21
C GLY A 207 22.63 8.48 -16.76
N VAL A 208 22.83 7.30 -17.35
CA VAL A 208 21.75 6.42 -17.84
C VAL A 208 20.92 5.88 -16.67
N ALA A 209 21.60 5.50 -15.59
CA ALA A 209 20.97 5.06 -14.35
C ALA A 209 20.06 6.14 -13.75
N GLY A 210 20.55 7.37 -13.65
CA GLY A 210 19.77 8.49 -13.18
C GLY A 210 18.59 8.79 -14.11
N ALA A 211 18.83 8.80 -15.42
CA ALA A 211 17.82 9.02 -16.44
C ALA A 211 16.68 7.98 -16.37
N THR A 212 17.03 6.70 -16.20
CA THR A 212 16.06 5.61 -16.02
C THR A 212 15.20 5.87 -14.77
N LEU A 213 15.85 6.21 -13.65
CA LEU A 213 15.14 6.52 -12.41
C LEU A 213 14.25 7.76 -12.53
N PHE A 214 14.65 8.75 -13.32
CA PHE A 214 13.83 9.93 -13.58
C PHE A 214 12.56 9.59 -14.37
N LEU A 215 12.65 8.70 -15.36
CA LEU A 215 11.45 8.23 -16.08
C LEU A 215 10.52 7.44 -15.15
N MET A 216 11.07 6.63 -14.24
CA MET A 216 10.29 6.00 -13.16
C MET A 216 9.65 7.02 -12.23
N TYR A 217 10.31 8.13 -11.90
CA TYR A 217 9.71 9.23 -11.15
C TYR A 217 8.50 9.84 -11.89
N LEU A 218 8.61 10.10 -13.20
CA LEU A 218 7.48 10.62 -13.97
C LEU A 218 6.29 9.64 -13.97
N HIS A 219 6.56 8.34 -14.08
CA HIS A 219 5.53 7.32 -14.10
C HIS A 219 4.97 6.99 -12.72
N ASP A 220 5.79 6.44 -11.82
CA ASP A 220 5.37 5.85 -10.55
C ASP A 220 5.08 6.90 -9.47
N GLN A 221 5.78 8.04 -9.50
CA GLN A 221 5.62 9.09 -8.48
C GLN A 221 4.65 10.20 -8.92
N LEU A 222 4.67 10.61 -10.19
CA LEU A 222 3.80 11.67 -10.72
C LEU A 222 2.55 11.14 -11.43
N GLY A 223 2.52 9.85 -11.79
CA GLY A 223 1.34 9.21 -12.37
C GLY A 223 1.15 9.45 -13.87
N TYR A 224 2.18 9.87 -14.60
CA TYR A 224 2.08 9.99 -16.06
C TYR A 224 2.08 8.61 -16.72
N SER A 225 1.25 8.42 -17.74
CA SER A 225 1.23 7.15 -18.47
C SER A 225 2.49 6.98 -19.32
N ILE A 226 2.81 5.73 -19.67
CA ILE A 226 3.92 5.40 -20.58
C ILE A 226 3.76 6.15 -21.92
N GLU A 227 2.55 6.18 -22.47
CA GLU A 227 2.24 6.86 -23.74
C GLU A 227 2.48 8.38 -23.65
N ASP A 228 2.10 9.00 -22.52
CA ASP A 228 2.34 10.43 -22.30
C ASP A 228 3.84 10.72 -22.23
N ILE A 229 4.60 9.92 -21.46
CA ILE A 229 6.06 10.07 -21.34
C ILE A 229 6.72 9.97 -22.71
N VAL A 230 6.41 8.91 -23.47
CA VAL A 230 6.95 8.68 -24.81
C VAL A 230 6.62 9.85 -25.76
N ASN A 231 5.39 10.36 -25.75
CA ASN A 231 5.00 11.47 -26.63
C ASN A 231 5.53 12.84 -26.17
N ALA A 232 5.84 13.00 -24.89
CA ALA A 232 6.45 14.20 -24.33
C ALA A 232 7.95 14.33 -24.64
N GLY A 233 8.53 13.38 -25.38
CA GLY A 233 9.94 13.36 -25.76
C GLY A 233 10.49 14.71 -26.19
N ALA A 234 11.71 15.02 -25.74
CA ALA A 234 12.38 16.28 -26.03
C ALA A 234 13.91 16.15 -26.06
N GLY A 235 14.60 17.22 -26.47
CA GLY A 235 16.07 17.28 -26.51
C GLY A 235 16.75 17.02 -25.16
N HIS A 236 16.07 17.32 -24.05
CA HIS A 236 16.53 17.06 -22.68
C HIS A 236 15.40 16.47 -21.84
N LEU A 237 15.72 15.69 -20.79
CA LEU A 237 14.71 15.09 -19.91
C LEU A 237 13.97 16.13 -19.07
N SER A 238 14.62 17.27 -18.77
CA SER A 238 13.96 18.40 -18.13
C SER A 238 12.83 18.98 -18.99
N ASN A 239 12.99 18.99 -20.32
CA ASN A 239 11.93 19.38 -21.24
C ASN A 239 10.83 18.32 -21.36
N VAL A 240 11.13 17.03 -21.18
CA VAL A 240 10.09 15.99 -21.07
C VAL A 240 9.19 16.26 -19.87
N TYR A 241 9.79 16.58 -18.71
CA TYR A 241 9.04 16.99 -17.52
C TYR A 241 8.20 18.26 -17.76
N GLU A 242 8.76 19.27 -18.44
CA GLU A 242 8.03 20.49 -18.80
C GLU A 242 6.83 20.21 -19.70
N ASN A 243 6.99 19.36 -20.71
CA ASN A 243 5.92 18.95 -21.62
C ASN A 243 4.78 18.24 -20.88
N LEU A 244 5.11 17.38 -19.90
CA LEU A 244 4.13 16.61 -19.12
C LEU A 244 3.43 17.43 -18.04
N SER A 245 4.20 18.18 -17.27
CA SER A 245 3.72 18.86 -16.06
C SER A 245 3.27 20.30 -16.28
N HIS A 246 3.64 20.87 -17.44
CA HIS A 246 3.51 22.30 -17.73
C HIS A 246 4.20 23.22 -16.70
N ASP A 247 5.13 22.66 -15.91
CA ASP A 247 6.01 23.38 -15.01
C ASP A 247 7.36 23.63 -15.70
N SER A 248 8.07 24.69 -15.30
CA SER A 248 9.33 25.09 -15.91
C SER A 248 10.35 23.95 -15.89
N TRP A 249 11.02 23.69 -17.02
CA TRP A 249 12.08 22.67 -17.11
C TRP A 249 13.17 22.83 -16.05
N THR A 250 13.46 24.08 -15.63
CA THR A 250 14.43 24.38 -14.57
C THR A 250 14.04 23.85 -13.18
N ASN A 251 12.76 23.51 -12.97
CA ASN A 251 12.25 22.95 -11.73
C ASN A 251 12.35 21.41 -11.69
N ALA A 252 12.58 20.75 -12.83
CA ALA A 252 12.64 19.29 -12.93
C ALA A 252 13.70 18.70 -12.00
N TRP A 253 14.96 19.17 -12.15
CA TRP A 253 16.07 18.66 -11.34
C TRP A 253 15.92 18.96 -9.84
N PRO A 254 15.65 20.20 -9.39
CA PRO A 254 15.49 20.49 -7.97
C PRO A 254 14.40 19.64 -7.31
N LYS A 255 13.26 19.41 -7.98
CA LYS A 255 12.18 18.60 -7.43
C LYS A 255 12.56 17.12 -7.32
N PHE A 256 13.05 16.54 -8.43
CA PHE A 256 13.46 15.14 -8.46
C PHE A 256 14.59 14.85 -7.47
N SER A 257 15.66 15.65 -7.52
CA SER A 257 16.82 15.44 -6.66
C SER A 257 16.50 15.69 -5.19
N ALA A 258 15.69 16.70 -4.84
CA ALA A 258 15.29 16.93 -3.45
C ALA A 258 14.46 15.76 -2.90
N LEU A 259 13.55 15.21 -3.71
CA LEU A 259 12.79 14.02 -3.35
C LEU A 259 13.73 12.84 -3.08
N VAL A 260 14.54 12.44 -4.06
CA VAL A 260 15.46 11.30 -3.90
C VAL A 260 16.43 11.51 -2.73
N ASN A 261 17.02 12.70 -2.59
CA ASN A 261 17.95 13.00 -1.50
C ASN A 261 17.28 13.00 -0.11
N GLY A 262 15.98 13.33 -0.04
CA GLY A 262 15.21 13.28 1.20
C GLY A 262 14.96 11.86 1.69
N HIS A 263 14.71 10.91 0.77
CA HIS A 263 14.40 9.52 1.12
C HIS A 263 15.63 8.61 1.15
N TYR A 264 16.63 8.89 0.31
CA TYR A 264 17.83 8.10 0.13
C TYR A 264 19.06 8.99 0.29
N PRO A 265 19.36 9.55 1.46
CA PRO A 265 20.50 10.44 1.61
C PRO A 265 21.81 9.71 1.25
N THR A 266 22.65 10.32 0.40
CA THR A 266 24.08 9.96 0.33
C THR A 266 24.82 10.76 1.39
N THR A 267 25.79 10.14 2.06
CA THR A 267 26.76 10.91 2.84
C THR A 267 27.77 11.49 1.85
N PRO A 268 27.85 12.83 1.67
CA PRO A 268 28.78 13.40 0.71
C PRO A 268 30.22 13.15 1.20
N GLY A 269 31.06 12.54 0.36
CA GLY A 269 32.49 12.41 0.63
C GLY A 269 32.95 11.15 1.35
N THR A 270 32.06 10.21 1.71
CA THR A 270 32.44 8.86 2.08
C THR A 270 32.16 7.90 0.93
N SER A 271 33.15 7.74 0.04
CA SER A 271 33.28 6.48 -0.69
C SER A 271 33.52 5.37 0.35
N GLY A 272 32.47 4.87 1.01
CA GLY A 272 32.62 3.80 1.99
C GLY A 272 31.67 3.69 3.18
N ASP A 273 30.60 4.48 3.35
CA ASP A 273 29.74 4.32 4.54
C ASP A 273 28.50 3.40 4.36
N SER A 274 28.64 2.25 5.02
CA SER A 274 27.75 1.23 5.61
C SER A 274 26.51 0.61 4.93
N SER A 275 25.89 1.14 3.87
CA SER A 275 24.92 0.35 3.08
C SER A 275 24.58 0.98 1.72
N PRO A 276 25.20 0.53 0.62
CA PRO A 276 24.76 0.92 -0.72
C PRO A 276 23.29 0.56 -1.00
N TYR A 277 22.58 1.44 -1.71
CA TYR A 277 21.21 1.20 -2.16
C TYR A 277 21.22 0.32 -3.42
N PHE A 278 20.70 -0.89 -3.30
CA PHE A 278 20.56 -1.84 -4.41
C PHE A 278 19.10 -2.23 -4.59
N PRO A 279 18.30 -1.41 -5.30
CA PRO A 279 16.91 -1.74 -5.51
C PRO A 279 16.86 -2.98 -6.41
N PRO A 280 15.95 -3.92 -6.16
CA PRO A 280 15.85 -5.12 -6.99
C PRO A 280 15.23 -4.83 -8.37
N LEU A 281 14.60 -3.66 -8.51
CA LEU A 281 14.06 -3.07 -9.73
C LEU A 281 14.78 -1.72 -9.98
N ASP A 282 14.65 -1.14 -11.17
CA ASP A 282 15.14 0.19 -11.51
C ASP A 282 14.22 1.33 -11.05
N THR A 283 13.36 1.06 -10.07
CA THR A 283 12.52 2.06 -9.41
C THR A 283 12.71 2.07 -7.90
N VAL A 284 12.60 3.28 -7.33
CA VAL A 284 12.50 3.53 -5.90
C VAL A 284 11.24 4.32 -5.56
N PHE A 285 10.29 4.36 -6.51
CA PHE A 285 9.06 5.12 -6.46
C PHE A 285 7.82 4.22 -6.45
N PRO A 286 6.69 4.70 -5.89
CA PRO A 286 6.59 5.95 -5.12
C PRO A 286 7.38 5.87 -3.81
N VAL A 287 7.87 7.03 -3.34
CA VAL A 287 8.63 7.11 -2.08
C VAL A 287 7.70 7.39 -0.90
N PRO A 288 7.78 6.59 0.19
CA PRO A 288 6.83 6.67 1.31
C PRO A 288 6.96 7.95 2.11
N ASP A 289 5.86 8.55 2.54
CA ASP A 289 5.85 9.71 3.44
C ASP A 289 5.36 9.32 4.84
N LEU A 290 5.87 10.01 5.88
CA LEU A 290 5.42 9.76 7.25
C LEU A 290 3.92 10.08 7.41
N ALA A 291 3.09 9.06 7.56
CA ALA A 291 1.64 9.24 7.68
C ALA A 291 1.17 9.28 9.15
N PHE A 292 1.78 8.46 10.00
CA PHE A 292 1.30 8.21 11.35
C PHE A 292 2.43 8.00 12.34
N PHE A 293 2.27 8.56 13.53
CA PHE A 293 3.14 8.32 14.67
C PHE A 293 2.26 8.12 15.89
N SER A 294 2.47 7.05 16.64
CA SER A 294 1.78 6.76 17.90
C SER A 294 2.79 6.36 18.95
N ALA A 295 2.56 6.82 20.17
CA ALA A 295 3.30 6.47 21.36
C ALA A 295 2.33 6.46 22.54
N PRO A 296 2.65 5.75 23.64
CA PRO A 296 1.89 5.86 24.89
C PRO A 296 1.77 7.32 25.34
N SER A 297 0.58 7.76 25.73
CA SER A 297 0.38 9.10 26.31
C SER A 297 0.98 9.23 27.72
N VAL A 298 1.14 8.09 28.41
CA VAL A 298 1.68 7.96 29.75
C VAL A 298 2.65 6.79 29.80
N ALA A 299 3.78 6.96 30.50
CA ALA A 299 4.76 5.91 30.73
C ALA A 299 5.37 5.98 32.14
N THR A 300 5.98 4.88 32.57
CA THR A 300 6.71 4.79 33.85
C THR A 300 7.92 3.88 33.66
N TRP A 301 9.00 4.09 34.43
CA TRP A 301 10.14 3.17 34.45
C TRP A 301 9.90 1.91 35.28
N LEU A 302 8.79 1.86 36.05
CA LEU A 302 8.42 0.71 36.87
C LEU A 302 7.69 -0.39 36.09
N ALA A 303 7.21 -0.09 34.88
CA ALA A 303 6.58 -1.03 33.98
C ALA A 303 6.80 -0.59 32.53
N THR A 304 7.35 -1.47 31.69
CA THR A 304 7.44 -1.23 30.25
C THR A 304 6.04 -1.13 29.67
N SER A 305 5.69 0.01 29.08
CA SER A 305 4.40 0.19 28.40
C SER A 305 4.23 -0.86 27.29
N PRO A 306 3.12 -1.63 27.24
CA PRO A 306 2.83 -2.67 26.26
C PRO A 306 2.37 -2.05 24.95
N VAL A 307 2.00 -0.76 24.96
CA VAL A 307 1.67 -0.02 23.76
C VAL A 307 3.01 0.38 23.12
N PRO A 308 3.39 -0.21 21.98
CA PRO A 308 4.64 0.12 21.34
C PRO A 308 4.57 1.54 20.76
N VAL A 309 5.73 2.10 20.49
CA VAL A 309 5.82 3.18 19.51
C VAL A 309 5.55 2.59 18.14
N VAL A 310 4.58 3.15 17.43
CA VAL A 310 4.21 2.74 16.08
C VAL A 310 4.40 3.91 15.14
N ILE A 311 5.09 3.67 14.03
CA ILE A 311 5.21 4.64 12.94
C ILE A 311 4.70 3.97 11.68
N ALA A 312 3.89 4.70 10.91
CA ALA A 312 3.42 4.25 9.61
C ALA A 312 3.68 5.30 8.54
N VAL A 313 3.86 4.81 7.32
CA VAL A 313 3.96 5.56 6.09
C VAL A 313 2.69 5.37 5.26
N ASP A 314 2.47 6.23 4.28
CA ASP A 314 1.25 6.26 3.46
C ASP A 314 1.19 5.15 2.38
N HIS A 315 2.32 4.52 2.05
CA HIS A 315 2.38 3.36 1.16
C HIS A 315 3.58 2.44 1.49
N PRO A 316 3.62 1.20 0.96
CA PRO A 316 4.66 0.24 1.29
C PRO A 316 6.06 0.77 1.01
N ALA A 317 6.97 0.61 1.97
CA ALA A 317 8.36 1.01 1.80
C ALA A 317 9.06 0.09 0.78
N ILE A 318 9.74 0.66 -0.22
CA ILE A 318 10.48 -0.13 -1.23
C ILE A 318 11.81 -0.63 -0.66
N PHE A 319 12.40 0.14 0.26
CA PHE A 319 13.57 -0.24 1.04
C PHE A 319 13.27 -0.29 2.53
N PRO A 320 14.10 -1.00 3.31
CA PRO A 320 14.10 -0.85 4.75
C PRO A 320 14.31 0.63 5.09
N LEU A 321 13.36 1.19 5.80
CA LEU A 321 13.31 2.61 6.14
C LEU A 321 13.71 2.79 7.61
N PRO A 322 14.98 3.12 7.91
CA PRO A 322 15.42 3.42 9.26
C PRO A 322 14.92 4.81 9.68
N LEU A 323 14.10 4.85 10.73
CA LEU A 323 13.53 6.06 11.30
C LEU A 323 14.18 6.33 12.65
N VAL A 324 14.89 7.46 12.75
CA VAL A 324 15.48 7.91 14.01
C VAL A 324 14.42 8.65 14.81
N ILE A 325 14.08 8.11 15.98
CA ILE A 325 13.24 8.78 16.96
C ILE A 325 14.14 9.45 18.00
N THR A 326 13.99 10.76 18.11
CA THR A 326 14.68 11.59 19.10
C THR A 326 13.76 11.92 20.26
N SER A 327 14.34 12.27 21.40
CA SER A 327 13.64 12.60 22.64
C SER A 327 14.10 13.96 23.14
N SER A 328 13.16 14.78 23.61
CA SER A 328 13.47 16.04 24.27
C SER A 328 14.21 15.86 25.60
N ASP A 329 14.21 14.65 26.16
CA ASP A 329 14.99 14.28 27.35
C ASP A 329 15.49 12.83 27.27
N ALA A 330 16.69 12.66 26.71
CA ALA A 330 17.34 11.37 26.55
C ALA A 330 17.70 10.67 27.87
N THR A 331 17.71 11.40 29.00
CA THR A 331 17.96 10.81 30.32
C THR A 331 16.73 10.08 30.89
N ILE A 332 15.56 10.34 30.31
CA ILE A 332 14.29 9.69 30.68
C ILE A 332 13.88 8.67 29.63
N ILE A 333 13.83 9.09 28.36
CA ILE A 333 13.52 8.22 27.22
C ILE A 333 14.66 8.39 26.21
N PRO A 334 15.55 7.40 26.03
CA PRO A 334 16.61 7.50 25.05
C PRO A 334 16.03 7.51 23.63
N GLY A 335 16.73 8.17 22.70
CA GLY A 335 16.43 8.02 21.28
C GLY A 335 16.70 6.60 20.80
N PHE A 336 16.00 6.16 19.77
CA PHE A 336 16.15 4.82 19.20
C PHE A 336 15.83 4.83 17.69
N VAL A 337 16.20 3.76 17.00
CA VAL A 337 15.90 3.57 15.58
C VAL A 337 14.79 2.52 15.44
N LEU A 338 13.77 2.84 14.66
CA LEU A 338 12.72 1.93 14.24
C LEU A 338 12.83 1.73 12.73
N THR A 339 12.83 0.49 12.26
CA THR A 339 12.88 0.21 10.82
C THR A 339 11.52 -0.26 10.32
N ILE A 340 11.00 0.37 9.27
CA ILE A 340 9.89 -0.18 8.48
C ILE A 340 10.51 -1.09 7.40
N GLY A 341 10.14 -2.37 7.38
CA GLY A 341 10.69 -3.32 6.41
C GLY A 341 10.19 -3.09 4.98
N THR A 342 10.92 -3.62 4.00
CA THR A 342 10.47 -3.62 2.59
C THR A 342 9.09 -4.28 2.45
N GLY A 343 8.22 -3.67 1.65
CA GLY A 343 6.84 -4.08 1.43
C GLY A 343 5.88 -3.75 2.59
N MET A 344 6.38 -3.16 3.69
CA MET A 344 5.57 -2.83 4.86
C MET A 344 5.19 -1.35 4.88
N THR A 345 4.03 -1.04 5.44
CA THR A 345 3.57 0.35 5.65
C THR A 345 3.80 0.83 7.07
N SER A 346 4.23 -0.03 7.99
CA SER A 346 4.42 0.34 9.40
C SER A 346 5.49 -0.50 10.08
N GLY A 347 6.04 0.05 11.15
CA GLY A 347 6.93 -0.65 12.07
C GLY A 347 6.59 -0.28 13.51
N SER A 348 6.99 -1.14 14.45
CA SER A 348 6.74 -0.94 15.87
C SER A 348 7.95 -1.31 16.71
N ALA A 349 8.20 -0.54 17.77
CA ALA A 349 9.25 -0.82 18.74
C ALA A 349 8.76 -0.54 20.17
N PRO A 350 9.26 -1.26 21.19
CA PRO A 350 8.91 -0.97 22.58
C PRO A 350 9.43 0.39 23.02
N LEU A 351 8.64 1.14 23.78
CA LEU A 351 9.10 2.38 24.43
C LEU A 351 9.91 2.03 25.68
N VAL A 352 11.17 2.45 25.74
CA VAL A 352 12.03 2.26 26.91
C VAL A 352 12.07 3.53 27.74
N VAL A 353 11.69 3.46 29.01
CA VAL A 353 11.86 4.54 30.00
C VAL A 353 12.96 4.12 30.97
N LEU A 354 14.01 4.94 31.09
CA LEU A 354 15.14 4.65 31.98
C LEU A 354 14.72 4.79 33.45
N PRO A 355 15.28 3.99 34.37
CA PRO A 355 15.07 4.15 35.79
C PRO A 355 15.34 5.58 36.27
N GLN A 356 14.41 6.15 37.03
CA GLN A 356 14.53 7.50 37.57
C GLN A 356 14.78 7.49 39.08
N ALA A 357 15.38 8.57 39.60
CA ALA A 357 15.63 8.73 41.03
C ALA A 357 14.33 8.82 41.84
N ALA A 358 14.38 8.51 43.13
CA ALA A 358 13.21 8.50 44.01
C ALA A 358 12.52 9.88 44.15
N ASN A 359 13.25 10.97 43.88
CA ASN A 359 12.75 12.35 43.88
C ASN A 359 12.35 12.86 42.48
N PHE A 360 12.23 11.97 41.49
CA PHE A 360 11.78 12.34 40.17
C PHE A 360 10.34 12.87 40.22
N MET A 361 10.12 14.04 39.61
CA MET A 361 8.80 14.64 39.45
C MET A 361 8.23 14.29 38.08
N THR A 362 6.90 14.15 38.00
CA THR A 362 6.21 13.89 36.73
C THR A 362 6.65 14.88 35.64
N LYS A 363 7.10 14.36 34.50
CA LYS A 363 7.66 15.18 33.41
C LYS A 363 7.13 14.74 32.06
N LYS A 364 6.87 15.74 31.21
CA LYS A 364 6.48 15.55 29.82
C LYS A 364 7.73 15.45 28.94
N VAL A 365 7.81 14.39 28.13
CA VAL A 365 8.89 14.14 27.18
C VAL A 365 8.29 14.12 25.78
N THR A 366 8.81 14.94 24.88
CA THR A 366 8.38 14.96 23.47
C THR A 366 9.30 14.06 22.66
N LEU A 367 8.70 13.07 22.01
CA LEU A 367 9.34 12.25 20.99
C LEU A 367 9.13 12.88 19.63
N THR A 368 10.17 12.86 18.80
CA THR A 368 10.16 13.43 17.46
C THR A 368 10.72 12.42 16.48
N VAL A 369 9.97 12.12 15.42
CA VAL A 369 10.46 11.40 14.25
C VAL A 369 10.48 12.34 13.07
N SER A 370 11.60 12.36 12.35
CA SER A 370 11.76 13.12 11.11
C SER A 370 12.22 12.19 9.99
N TYR A 371 11.62 12.31 8.82
CA TYR A 371 11.98 11.57 7.62
C TYR A 371 11.56 12.35 6.38
N ALA A 372 12.44 12.41 5.38
CA ALA A 372 12.23 13.12 4.12
C ALA A 372 11.68 14.56 4.27
N GLY A 373 12.16 15.30 5.27
CA GLY A 373 11.71 16.67 5.54
C GLY A 373 10.38 16.78 6.30
N ARG A 374 9.64 15.68 6.47
CA ARG A 374 8.44 15.62 7.30
C ARG A 374 8.80 15.28 8.74
N THR A 375 8.13 15.93 9.70
CA THR A 375 8.34 15.70 11.12
C THR A 375 7.02 15.49 11.84
N LEU A 376 6.96 14.44 12.67
CA LEU A 376 5.83 14.15 13.55
C LEU A 376 6.33 14.11 15.00
N THR A 377 5.52 14.64 15.93
CA THR A 377 5.84 14.65 17.36
C THR A 377 4.77 13.96 18.19
N ARG A 378 5.17 13.35 19.30
CA ARG A 378 4.27 12.77 20.31
C ARG A 378 4.76 13.05 21.70
N ASP A 379 3.83 13.42 22.55
CA ASP A 379 4.12 13.73 23.95
C ASP A 379 3.84 12.51 24.84
N VAL A 380 4.81 12.16 25.66
CA VAL A 380 4.73 11.09 26.66
C VAL A 380 4.85 11.72 28.04
N THR A 381 3.86 11.52 28.90
CA THR A 381 3.94 11.94 30.31
C THR A 381 4.56 10.83 31.13
N VAL A 382 5.78 11.05 31.65
CA VAL A 382 6.48 10.11 32.52
C VAL A 382 6.15 10.44 33.97
N LEU A 383 5.49 9.49 34.65
CA LEU A 383 4.95 9.70 35.99
C LEU A 383 5.98 9.51 37.10
N GLU A 384 5.87 10.30 38.17
CA GLU A 384 6.62 10.11 39.41
C GLU A 384 6.24 8.83 40.18
N LEU A 385 7.12 8.42 41.08
CA LEU A 385 6.89 7.26 41.93
C LEU A 385 5.75 7.56 42.92
N GLY A 386 4.66 6.82 42.83
CA GLY A 386 3.45 7.06 43.63
C GLY A 386 2.42 7.99 42.98
N ALA A 387 2.63 8.43 41.73
CA ALA A 387 1.58 9.08 40.94
C ALA A 387 0.35 8.16 40.86
N THR A 388 -0.83 8.70 41.22
CA THR A 388 -1.99 7.90 41.58
C THR A 388 -2.91 7.51 40.43
N THR A 389 -2.72 8.03 39.21
CA THR A 389 -3.65 7.71 38.11
C THR A 389 -2.97 7.63 36.73
N PHE A 390 -3.02 6.45 36.10
CA PHE A 390 -3.06 6.35 34.64
C PHE A 390 -4.34 7.05 34.10
N GLY A 391 -4.46 7.17 32.77
CA GLY A 391 -5.66 7.76 32.13
C GLY A 391 -6.98 7.14 32.64
N PRO A 392 -8.11 7.86 32.49
CA PRO A 392 -9.39 7.37 32.97
C PRO A 392 -9.77 6.03 32.33
N LEU A 393 -10.40 5.16 33.11
CA LEU A 393 -10.93 3.89 32.60
C LEU A 393 -12.27 4.11 31.92
N ASP A 394 -12.41 3.56 30.73
CA ASP A 394 -13.63 3.54 29.95
C ASP A 394 -14.45 2.33 30.39
N ILE A 395 -15.65 2.60 30.90
CA ILE A 395 -16.62 1.56 31.29
C ILE A 395 -17.72 1.58 30.24
N GLU A 396 -17.95 0.44 29.61
CA GLU A 396 -19.00 0.26 28.63
C GLU A 396 -19.96 -0.84 29.05
N VAL A 397 -21.12 -0.87 28.39
CA VAL A 397 -22.09 -1.95 28.52
C VAL A 397 -21.55 -3.15 27.73
N ASP A 398 -21.52 -4.34 28.35
CA ASP A 398 -21.01 -5.56 27.72
C ASP A 398 -21.69 -5.81 26.35
N PRO A 399 -20.93 -5.82 25.24
CA PRO A 399 -21.47 -5.98 23.89
C PRO A 399 -21.89 -7.42 23.57
N SER A 400 -21.65 -8.40 24.45
CA SER A 400 -22.17 -9.77 24.29
C SER A 400 -23.69 -9.84 24.42
N GLY A 401 -24.33 -8.80 24.98
CA GLY A 401 -25.77 -8.56 24.84
C GLY A 401 -26.16 -7.99 23.47
N SER A 402 -27.45 -7.92 23.15
CA SER A 402 -27.91 -7.29 21.90
C SER A 402 -27.39 -5.85 21.80
N LEU A 403 -26.40 -5.60 20.91
CA LEU A 403 -25.79 -4.30 20.59
C LEU A 403 -26.82 -3.20 20.25
N CYS A 404 -28.07 -3.58 20.01
CA CYS A 404 -29.16 -2.70 19.61
C CYS A 404 -30.14 -2.38 20.74
N SER A 405 -29.81 -2.74 21.98
CA SER A 405 -30.56 -2.35 23.16
C SER A 405 -29.68 -1.64 24.20
N PRO A 406 -29.05 -0.49 23.89
CA PRO A 406 -28.27 0.27 24.87
C PRO A 406 -29.15 0.97 25.93
N MET A 407 -30.47 0.78 25.86
CA MET A 407 -31.37 1.26 26.89
C MET A 407 -31.18 0.40 28.14
N LEU A 408 -30.70 1.02 29.21
CA LEU A 408 -30.56 0.42 30.53
C LEU A 408 -31.96 0.34 31.18
N ILE A 409 -32.70 -0.69 30.82
CA ILE A 409 -34.12 -0.87 31.16
C ILE A 409 -34.27 -1.25 32.64
N ALA A 410 -35.22 -0.63 33.33
CA ALA A 410 -35.50 -0.98 34.73
C ALA A 410 -35.86 -2.46 34.89
N ASN A 411 -35.39 -3.09 35.98
CA ASN A 411 -35.58 -4.49 36.35
C ASN A 411 -34.95 -5.54 35.41
N THR A 412 -34.10 -5.16 34.46
CA THR A 412 -33.31 -6.12 33.67
C THR A 412 -31.90 -6.25 34.24
N GLY A 413 -31.23 -7.38 33.97
CA GLY A 413 -29.82 -7.55 34.29
C GLY A 413 -28.92 -6.85 33.27
N GLN A 414 -27.81 -6.28 33.74
CA GLN A 414 -26.80 -5.68 32.86
C GLN A 414 -25.39 -5.91 33.38
N THR A 415 -24.49 -6.28 32.47
CA THR A 415 -23.05 -6.36 32.70
C THR A 415 -22.35 -5.16 32.07
N PHE A 416 -21.38 -4.63 32.81
CA PHE A 416 -20.49 -3.53 32.43
C PHE A 416 -19.06 -4.05 32.41
N VAL A 417 -18.27 -3.57 31.47
CA VAL A 417 -16.88 -4.03 31.23
C VAL A 417 -15.97 -2.82 31.09
N ILE A 418 -14.71 -2.97 31.51
CA ILE A 418 -13.67 -1.97 31.23
C ILE A 418 -13.08 -2.24 29.84
N THR A 419 -13.19 -1.30 28.91
CA THR A 419 -12.77 -1.51 27.50
C THR A 419 -11.34 -1.09 27.21
N ASN A 420 -10.72 -0.30 28.10
CA ASN A 420 -9.38 0.25 27.91
C ASN A 420 -8.38 -0.19 29.00
N LEU A 421 -8.40 -1.47 29.41
CA LEU A 421 -7.41 -2.00 30.37
C LEU A 421 -5.95 -1.92 29.89
N ASN A 422 -5.73 -1.63 28.61
CA ASN A 422 -4.43 -1.30 28.05
C ASN A 422 -3.82 -0.01 28.63
N VAL A 423 -4.53 0.78 29.44
CA VAL A 423 -3.91 1.83 30.27
C VAL A 423 -2.93 1.25 31.29
N PHE A 424 -3.06 -0.02 31.67
CA PHE A 424 -2.10 -0.73 32.52
C PHE A 424 -1.09 -1.50 31.68
N PRO A 425 0.21 -1.26 31.92
CA PRO A 425 1.22 -1.93 31.15
C PRO A 425 1.34 -3.45 31.32
N ASP A 426 1.24 -3.90 32.57
CA ASP A 426 1.12 -5.31 32.92
C ASP A 426 -0.26 -5.50 33.55
N GLN A 427 -1.08 -6.34 32.92
CA GLN A 427 -2.42 -6.66 33.40
C GLN A 427 -2.41 -7.85 34.40
N ARG A 428 -1.24 -8.43 34.69
CA ARG A 428 -1.14 -9.51 35.68
C ARG A 428 -1.28 -8.96 37.09
N GLY A 429 -2.19 -9.55 37.85
CA GLY A 429 -2.42 -9.20 39.25
C GLY A 429 -3.12 -7.86 39.46
N LEU A 430 -3.84 -7.34 38.45
CA LEU A 430 -4.71 -6.18 38.62
C LEU A 430 -5.78 -6.46 39.68
N LYS A 431 -6.01 -5.47 40.54
CA LYS A 431 -7.04 -5.48 41.58
C LYS A 431 -8.12 -4.48 41.20
N PHE A 432 -9.37 -4.91 41.18
CA PHE A 432 -10.51 -4.10 40.79
C PHE A 432 -11.36 -3.75 42.01
N ALA A 433 -11.62 -2.46 42.21
CA ALA A 433 -12.47 -1.93 43.26
C ALA A 433 -13.65 -1.18 42.64
N TRP A 434 -14.80 -1.83 42.59
CA TRP A 434 -16.04 -1.25 42.07
C TRP A 434 -16.84 -0.57 43.17
N SER A 435 -17.42 0.58 42.85
CA SER A 435 -18.37 1.30 43.71
C SER A 435 -19.55 1.75 42.87
N VAL A 436 -20.76 1.40 43.30
CA VAL A 436 -22.01 1.73 42.60
C VAL A 436 -22.92 2.50 43.53
N THR A 437 -23.42 3.64 43.06
CA THR A 437 -24.46 4.42 43.73
C THR A 437 -25.74 4.38 42.90
N GLY A 438 -26.88 4.12 43.54
CA GLY A 438 -28.20 4.08 42.90
C GLY A 438 -28.64 2.69 42.42
N ALA A 439 -27.81 1.65 42.56
CA ALA A 439 -28.14 0.26 42.25
C ALA A 439 -27.36 -0.71 43.14
N THR A 440 -27.76 -1.99 43.16
CA THR A 440 -27.08 -3.05 43.92
C THR A 440 -26.31 -3.97 42.96
N PRO A 441 -24.97 -3.89 42.91
CA PRO A 441 -24.17 -4.76 42.06
C PRO A 441 -23.92 -6.13 42.70
N ALA A 442 -23.59 -7.12 41.87
CA ALA A 442 -22.91 -8.32 42.34
C ALA A 442 -21.48 -7.98 42.80
N ALA A 443 -21.05 -8.55 43.92
CA ALA A 443 -19.67 -8.38 44.39
C ALA A 443 -18.71 -9.01 43.39
N THR A 444 -17.68 -8.27 42.99
CA THR A 444 -16.69 -8.69 42.01
C THR A 444 -15.38 -7.99 42.24
N ASN A 445 -14.29 -8.66 41.88
CA ASN A 445 -12.93 -8.16 41.85
C ASN A 445 -12.29 -8.37 40.46
N THR A 446 -13.10 -8.55 39.42
CA THR A 446 -12.68 -8.71 38.02
C THR A 446 -12.95 -7.44 37.20
N GLU A 447 -12.59 -7.49 35.91
CA GLU A 447 -12.83 -6.44 34.92
C GLU A 447 -14.30 -6.18 34.59
N THR A 448 -15.20 -7.03 35.08
CA THR A 448 -16.64 -6.95 34.79
C THR A 448 -17.45 -6.72 36.06
N LEU A 449 -18.49 -5.91 35.93
CA LEU A 449 -19.47 -5.60 36.97
C LEU A 449 -20.86 -5.94 36.47
N THR A 450 -21.58 -6.79 37.21
CA THR A 450 -22.97 -7.13 36.86
C THR A 450 -23.95 -6.55 37.87
N ILE A 451 -24.98 -5.87 37.38
CA ILE A 451 -26.16 -5.46 38.15
C ILE A 451 -27.30 -6.39 37.73
N ALA A 452 -27.69 -7.33 38.59
CA ALA A 452 -28.65 -8.38 38.24
C ALA A 452 -30.07 -7.85 37.96
N ALA A 453 -30.43 -6.72 38.57
CA ALA A 453 -31.67 -6.01 38.31
C ALA A 453 -31.42 -4.49 38.42
N LEU A 454 -31.54 -3.79 37.29
CA LEU A 454 -31.43 -2.34 37.24
C LEU A 454 -32.58 -1.66 38.03
N PRO A 455 -32.33 -0.52 38.69
CA PRO A 455 -33.31 0.13 39.56
C PRO A 455 -34.53 0.69 38.80
N PRO A 456 -35.60 1.09 39.52
CA PRO A 456 -36.81 1.65 38.91
C PRO A 456 -36.54 2.83 37.97
N VAL A 457 -37.39 2.99 36.96
CA VAL A 457 -37.29 4.04 35.91
C VAL A 457 -37.02 5.42 36.51
N GLY A 458 -36.08 6.15 35.91
CA GLY A 458 -35.69 7.50 36.33
C GLY A 458 -34.63 7.53 37.44
N THR A 459 -34.19 6.37 37.94
CA THR A 459 -33.11 6.31 38.93
C THR A 459 -31.77 6.59 38.25
N SER A 460 -31.03 7.58 38.76
CA SER A 460 -29.65 7.85 38.35
C SER A 460 -28.70 6.87 39.01
N VAL A 461 -27.92 6.16 38.19
CA VAL A 461 -26.89 5.22 38.63
C VAL A 461 -25.52 5.77 38.27
N THR A 462 -24.58 5.72 39.23
CA THR A 462 -23.17 6.04 39.01
C THR A 462 -22.33 4.82 39.35
N ILE A 463 -21.57 4.35 38.38
CA ILE A 463 -20.59 3.28 38.53
C ILE A 463 -19.22 3.94 38.56
N LYS A 464 -18.40 3.60 39.55
CA LYS A 464 -16.99 3.95 39.64
C LYS A 464 -16.17 2.69 39.74
N VAL A 465 -15.00 2.70 39.13
CA VAL A 465 -14.01 1.64 39.30
C VAL A 465 -12.66 2.26 39.58
N THR A 466 -11.90 1.65 40.48
CA THR A 466 -10.48 1.89 40.63
C THR A 466 -9.78 0.57 40.38
N VAL A 467 -8.86 0.55 39.43
CA VAL A 467 -8.01 -0.60 39.17
C VAL A 467 -6.62 -0.27 39.68
N THR A 468 -5.94 -1.23 40.32
CA THR A 468 -4.59 -1.05 40.85
C THR A 468 -3.71 -2.23 40.44
N ASN A 469 -2.52 -1.98 39.94
CA ASN A 469 -1.55 -3.04 39.61
C ASN A 469 -0.69 -3.44 40.82
N PRO A 470 0.09 -4.54 40.75
CA PRO A 470 0.96 -4.96 41.85
C PRO A 470 2.00 -3.92 42.30
N GLN A 471 2.34 -2.98 41.42
CA GLN A 471 3.27 -1.87 41.67
C GLN A 471 2.60 -0.68 42.37
N GLY A 472 1.29 -0.75 42.66
CA GLY A 472 0.55 0.28 43.38
C GLY A 472 0.06 1.45 42.51
N LEU A 473 0.23 1.36 41.19
CA LEU A 473 -0.31 2.35 40.24
C LEU A 473 -1.79 2.08 40.03
N SER A 474 -2.60 3.14 40.00
CA SER A 474 -4.05 3.02 39.79
C SER A 474 -4.57 3.75 38.57
N ALA A 475 -5.79 3.41 38.15
CA ALA A 475 -6.58 4.13 37.14
C ALA A 475 -8.03 4.13 37.61
N ALA A 476 -8.77 5.18 37.30
CA ALA A 476 -10.15 5.32 37.75
C ALA A 476 -11.10 5.58 36.58
N GLY A 477 -12.25 4.91 36.57
CA GLY A 477 -13.32 5.11 35.60
C GLY A 477 -14.60 5.57 36.29
N THR A 478 -15.44 6.30 35.56
CA THR A 478 -16.78 6.66 36.03
C THR A 478 -17.77 6.59 34.88
N TYR A 479 -18.87 5.86 35.08
CA TYR A 479 -19.98 5.75 34.13
C TYR A 479 -21.27 6.15 34.81
N LYS A 480 -22.07 6.97 34.13
CA LYS A 480 -23.33 7.50 34.66
C LYS A 480 -24.45 7.23 33.68
N PHE A 481 -25.59 6.77 34.18
CA PHE A 481 -26.78 6.57 33.38
C PHE A 481 -28.06 6.77 34.20
N GLN A 482 -29.19 6.84 33.51
CA GLN A 482 -30.52 6.77 34.10
C GLN A 482 -31.26 5.58 33.54
N THR A 483 -31.98 4.84 34.39
CA THR A 483 -32.79 3.72 33.94
C THR A 483 -34.04 4.20 33.22
N VAL A 484 -34.41 3.49 32.15
CA VAL A 484 -35.59 3.84 31.32
C VAL A 484 -36.64 2.73 31.37
N SER A 485 -37.86 3.05 30.96
CA SER A 485 -38.91 2.05 30.80
C SER A 485 -38.62 1.19 29.57
N GLN A 486 -39.04 -0.08 29.62
CA GLN A 486 -38.99 -0.96 28.46
C GLN A 486 -39.88 -0.36 27.36
N PRO A 487 -39.35 -0.06 26.16
CA PRO A 487 -40.19 0.34 25.06
C PRO A 487 -41.11 -0.83 24.70
N THR A 488 -42.42 -0.57 24.57
CA THR A 488 -43.41 -1.59 24.18
C THR A 488 -43.89 -1.37 22.74
N GLY A 489 -44.23 -2.47 22.06
CA GLY A 489 -44.82 -2.45 20.71
C GLY A 489 -43.85 -2.01 19.58
N ILE A 490 -44.41 -1.41 18.54
CA ILE A 490 -43.73 -1.06 17.27
C ILE A 490 -42.50 -0.15 17.48
N LYS A 491 -42.52 0.72 18.49
CA LYS A 491 -41.38 1.61 18.80
C LYS A 491 -40.12 0.85 19.25
N ALA A 492 -40.27 -0.30 19.90
CA ALA A 492 -39.14 -1.15 20.28
C ALA A 492 -38.46 -1.73 19.03
N ILE A 493 -39.27 -2.24 18.10
CA ILE A 493 -38.81 -2.82 16.83
C ILE A 493 -38.15 -1.74 15.96
N GLU A 494 -38.72 -0.53 15.90
CA GLU A 494 -38.16 0.58 15.14
C GLU A 494 -36.79 1.03 15.68
N ASN A 495 -36.65 1.13 16.99
CA ASN A 495 -35.38 1.51 17.63
C ASN A 495 -34.29 0.45 17.44
N GLU A 496 -34.65 -0.84 17.57
CA GLU A 496 -33.72 -1.95 17.32
C GLU A 496 -33.27 -1.99 15.86
N LEU A 497 -34.20 -1.84 14.90
CA LEU A 497 -33.89 -1.81 13.48
C LEU A 497 -32.97 -0.63 13.12
N ARG A 498 -33.25 0.56 13.65
CA ARG A 498 -32.42 1.77 13.41
C ARG A 498 -31.00 1.60 13.93
N CYS A 499 -30.83 0.98 15.10
CA CYS A 499 -29.51 0.72 15.66
C CYS A 499 -28.74 -0.34 14.85
N ARG A 500 -29.39 -1.44 14.44
CA ARG A 500 -28.78 -2.45 13.56
C ARG A 500 -28.30 -1.83 12.24
N LEU A 501 -29.09 -0.94 11.64
CA LEU A 501 -28.71 -0.20 10.45
C LEU A 501 -27.51 0.73 10.67
N SER A 502 -27.45 1.42 11.82
CA SER A 502 -26.32 2.30 12.16
C SER A 502 -25.02 1.52 12.38
N ASN A 503 -25.08 0.40 13.09
CA ASN A 503 -23.91 -0.46 13.30
C ASN A 503 -23.45 -1.11 11.98
N PHE A 504 -24.38 -1.48 11.11
CA PHE A 504 -24.04 -1.95 9.76
C PHE A 504 -23.32 -0.87 8.94
N ARG A 505 -23.81 0.38 8.97
CA ARG A 505 -23.14 1.51 8.30
C ARG A 505 -21.75 1.77 8.86
N ASN A 506 -21.59 1.81 10.18
CA ASN A 506 -20.31 2.13 10.82
C ASN A 506 -19.30 0.97 10.75
N GLY A 507 -19.76 -0.28 10.76
CA GLY A 507 -18.90 -1.46 10.69
C GLY A 507 -18.43 -1.82 9.28
N ASN A 508 -19.25 -1.55 8.25
CA ASN A 508 -18.91 -1.89 6.85
C ASN A 508 -18.39 -0.71 6.01
N LEU A 509 -18.43 0.53 6.49
CA LEU A 509 -17.87 1.69 5.77
C LEU A 509 -16.40 2.00 6.13
N SER A 510 -15.75 1.20 6.97
CA SER A 510 -14.30 1.28 7.12
C SER A 510 -13.61 0.54 5.97
N ILE A 511 -13.87 0.99 4.73
CA ILE A 511 -13.02 0.64 3.59
C ILE A 511 -11.70 1.36 3.85
N PRO A 512 -10.60 0.62 4.06
CA PRO A 512 -9.31 1.26 4.19
C PRO A 512 -9.01 2.08 2.93
N PRO A 513 -8.46 3.30 3.04
CA PRO A 513 -8.30 4.22 1.91
C PRO A 513 -7.43 3.69 0.75
N TRP A 514 -6.80 2.53 0.90
CA TRP A 514 -5.96 1.86 -0.09
C TRP A 514 -6.64 0.73 -0.88
N ILE A 515 -7.93 0.45 -0.65
CA ILE A 515 -8.66 -0.47 -1.54
C ILE A 515 -9.05 0.34 -2.80
N PRO A 516 -8.53 0.00 -3.99
CA PRO A 516 -8.86 0.70 -5.22
C PRO A 516 -10.37 0.60 -5.46
N ILE A 517 -11.01 1.75 -5.67
CA ILE A 517 -12.46 1.88 -5.95
C ILE A 517 -12.86 0.99 -7.16
N GLU A 518 -11.92 0.71 -8.05
CA GLU A 518 -12.06 -0.11 -9.25
C GLU A 518 -12.29 -1.60 -8.98
N ARG A 519 -12.04 -2.12 -7.76
CA ARG A 519 -12.42 -3.50 -7.36
C ARG A 519 -13.77 -3.58 -6.63
N GLY A 520 -14.50 -2.46 -6.51
CA GLY A 520 -15.75 -2.36 -5.75
C GLY A 520 -17.03 -2.82 -6.46
N GLY A 521 -16.97 -3.30 -7.70
CA GLY A 521 -18.17 -3.61 -8.50
C GLY A 521 -19.17 -4.55 -7.80
N GLU A 522 -18.70 -5.67 -7.23
CA GLU A 522 -19.56 -6.60 -6.49
C GLU A 522 -20.08 -6.03 -5.15
N ILE A 523 -19.33 -5.12 -4.54
CA ILE A 523 -19.71 -4.49 -3.26
C ILE A 523 -20.77 -3.41 -3.50
N GLN A 524 -20.64 -2.63 -4.57
CA GLN A 524 -21.62 -1.64 -5.02
C GLN A 524 -22.94 -2.32 -5.38
N GLU A 525 -22.91 -3.42 -6.14
CA GLU A 525 -24.11 -4.21 -6.48
C GLU A 525 -24.76 -4.83 -5.23
N ARG A 526 -23.96 -5.33 -4.29
CA ARG A 526 -24.48 -5.81 -3.00
C ARG A 526 -25.09 -4.69 -2.17
N LEU A 527 -24.50 -3.49 -2.15
CA LEU A 527 -25.04 -2.33 -1.45
C LEU A 527 -26.39 -1.93 -2.04
N GLU A 528 -26.47 -1.80 -3.37
CA GLU A 528 -27.72 -1.47 -4.08
C GLU A 528 -28.80 -2.54 -3.90
N GLY A 529 -28.41 -3.82 -3.90
CA GLY A 529 -29.31 -4.94 -3.62
C GLY A 529 -29.86 -4.89 -2.19
N LEU A 530 -29.02 -4.56 -1.22
CA LEU A 530 -29.41 -4.46 0.19
C LEU A 530 -30.28 -3.22 0.45
N GLU A 531 -29.96 -2.07 -0.16
CA GLU A 531 -30.79 -0.86 -0.10
C GLU A 531 -32.20 -1.10 -0.64
N ARG A 532 -32.31 -1.86 -1.74
CA ARG A 532 -33.61 -2.30 -2.28
C ARG A 532 -34.38 -3.17 -1.30
N GLN A 533 -33.71 -4.12 -0.63
CA GLN A 533 -34.34 -4.97 0.38
C GLN A 533 -34.81 -4.16 1.61
N VAL A 534 -34.01 -3.21 2.08
CA VAL A 534 -34.37 -2.33 3.20
C VAL A 534 -35.55 -1.42 2.85
N GLN A 535 -35.58 -0.85 1.65
CA GLN A 535 -36.74 -0.08 1.18
C GLN A 535 -38.01 -0.94 1.09
N ALA A 536 -37.90 -2.18 0.63
CA ALA A 536 -39.02 -3.11 0.55
C ALA A 536 -39.55 -3.48 1.96
N ALA A 537 -38.65 -3.73 2.91
CA ALA A 537 -39.02 -4.00 4.30
C ALA A 537 -39.70 -2.78 4.96
N SER A 538 -39.16 -1.57 4.75
CA SER A 538 -39.75 -0.31 5.25
C SER A 538 -41.17 -0.08 4.70
N LYS A 539 -41.38 -0.29 3.39
CA LYS A 539 -42.72 -0.22 2.77
C LYS A 539 -43.68 -1.23 3.39
N SER A 540 -43.22 -2.45 3.64
CA SER A 540 -44.02 -3.50 4.27
C SER A 540 -44.45 -3.15 5.70
N ILE A 541 -43.57 -2.54 6.49
CA ILE A 541 -43.87 -2.07 7.86
C ILE A 541 -44.94 -0.96 7.84
N VAL A 542 -44.89 -0.04 6.87
CA VAL A 542 -45.90 1.01 6.72
C VAL A 542 -47.27 0.41 6.37
N VAL A 543 -47.31 -0.59 5.49
CA VAL A 543 -48.55 -1.29 5.13
C VAL A 543 -49.15 -2.02 6.32
N ILE A 544 -48.33 -2.76 7.07
CA ILE A 544 -48.76 -3.47 8.28
C ILE A 544 -49.28 -2.49 9.33
N SER A 545 -48.58 -1.37 9.54
CA SER A 545 -49.04 -0.32 10.48
C SER A 545 -50.40 0.27 10.11
N ARG A 546 -50.67 0.44 8.80
CA ARG A 546 -51.96 0.89 8.31
C ARG A 546 -53.06 -0.15 8.54
N LEU A 547 -52.75 -1.42 8.31
CA LEU A 547 -53.67 -2.53 8.53
C LEU A 547 -54.05 -2.69 10.01
N ILE A 548 -53.06 -2.56 10.91
CA ILE A 548 -53.29 -2.59 12.36
C ILE A 548 -54.21 -1.43 12.77
N LYS A 549 -53.98 -0.21 12.27
CA LYS A 549 -54.87 0.93 12.54
C LYS A 549 -56.29 0.66 12.03
N GLN A 550 -56.46 0.11 10.83
CA GLN A 550 -57.77 -0.23 10.29
C GLN A 550 -58.49 -1.28 11.14
N MET A 551 -57.78 -2.32 11.59
CA MET A 551 -58.33 -3.34 12.49
C MET A 551 -58.73 -2.74 13.84
N GLN A 552 -57.94 -1.80 14.38
CA GLN A 552 -58.28 -1.10 15.63
C GLN A 552 -59.54 -0.24 15.46
N THR A 553 -59.70 0.46 14.33
CA THR A 553 -60.92 1.23 14.03
C THR A 553 -62.13 0.31 13.86
N LEU A 554 -61.99 -0.80 13.12
CA LEU A 554 -63.06 -1.80 12.94
C LEU A 554 -63.50 -2.41 14.27
N ASN A 555 -62.56 -2.73 15.17
CA ASN A 555 -62.90 -3.22 16.51
C ASN A 555 -63.61 -2.16 17.36
N ALA A 556 -63.23 -0.89 17.25
CA ALA A 556 -63.92 0.20 17.94
C ALA A 556 -65.37 0.37 17.42
N GLU A 557 -65.60 0.28 16.10
CA GLU A 557 -66.94 0.35 15.52
C GLU A 557 -67.82 -0.88 15.85
N HIS A 558 -67.21 -2.05 16.02
CA HIS A 558 -67.93 -3.28 16.37
C HIS A 558 -68.36 -3.32 17.84
N ILE A 559 -67.66 -2.57 18.71
CA ILE A 559 -68.04 -2.38 20.13
C ILE A 559 -69.19 -1.37 20.26
N ASP A 560 -69.29 -0.39 19.37
CA ASP A 560 -70.36 0.63 19.39
C ASP A 560 -71.68 0.15 18.74
N ARG A 561 -71.65 -0.91 17.93
CA ARG A 561 -72.86 -1.59 17.41
C ARG A 561 -73.21 -2.80 18.27
N GLY A 562 -73.77 -2.53 19.44
CA GLY A 562 -74.43 -3.56 20.27
C GLY A 562 -75.49 -4.35 19.48
N PRO A 563 -75.79 -5.60 19.87
CA PRO A 563 -76.62 -6.51 19.09
C PRO A 563 -78.03 -5.94 18.87
N GLN A 564 -78.39 -5.65 17.62
CA GLN A 564 -79.78 -5.37 17.26
C GLN A 564 -80.59 -6.66 17.40
N VAL A 565 -81.37 -6.73 18.48
CA VAL A 565 -82.39 -7.74 18.70
C VAL A 565 -83.51 -7.54 17.67
N SER A 566 -83.51 -8.33 16.60
CA SER A 566 -84.65 -8.44 15.68
C SER A 566 -85.68 -9.40 16.30
N GLY A 567 -86.67 -8.84 16.99
CA GLY A 567 -87.87 -9.57 17.38
C GLY A 567 -88.80 -9.74 16.17
N LYS A 568 -88.83 -10.96 15.61
CA LYS A 568 -89.92 -11.42 14.74
C LYS A 568 -90.80 -12.37 15.55
N GLN A 569 -92.01 -11.90 15.90
CA GLN A 569 -93.11 -12.74 16.37
C GLN A 569 -93.64 -13.60 15.21
N LEU A 570 -93.82 -14.89 15.47
CA LEU A 570 -94.64 -15.82 14.67
C LEU A 570 -96.08 -15.81 15.21
N PRO A 571 -97.11 -15.92 14.35
CA PRO A 571 -98.50 -16.01 14.79
C PRO A 571 -98.92 -17.47 15.07
N GLU A 572 -99.66 -17.60 16.19
CA GLU A 572 -100.34 -18.77 16.79
C GLU A 572 -99.55 -20.03 17.12
#